data_AF-A0A522F990-F1
#
_entry.id   AF-A0A522F990-F1
#
_cell.length_a   1.000
_cell.length_b   1.000
_cell.length_c   1.000
_cell.angle_alpha   90.00
_cell.angle_beta   90.00
_cell.angle_gamma   90.00
#
_symmetry.space_group_name_H-M   'P 1'
#
loop_
_entity.id
_entity.type
_entity.pdbx_description
1 polymer ?
#
loop_
_entity_poly.entity_id
_entity_poly.type
_entity_poly.pdbx_seq_one_letter_code
_entity_poly.pdbx_strand_id
1 'polypeptide(L)'
;MKVAVYSIHKFEKDYLEKAFSGKHDVKYIGSPLSIDTAPLTQDCDAVSIFVSDDASDPVLQIPSKAGVKFLALRSAVSNTSDKMNFLKTIRKIILIFLLAFMLFPSLSKAQIPGETYRTINGSIGITFVLKDTVLIAKSNQLFVFLNYETSEILIRLDLTTLRTGVDSIDKKIPYINNCEWTYKGKLSIPYVNTKKHGPQKITTEGTLSSFSGSGKFNGKGTITHIYGGDISCVLSLTFKMNLVEAGLYEGDLKSFNENIQIDIWQSLLKRLNG
;
A
#
# COMPACT_ATOMS: atom_id res chain seq x y z
N MET A 1 -17.62 -21.31 14.82
CA MET A 1 -17.24 -21.14 13.40
C MET A 1 -15.73 -21.14 13.32
N LYS A 2 -15.18 -21.65 12.22
CA LYS A 2 -13.74 -21.72 11.98
C LYS A 2 -13.25 -20.51 11.18
N VAL A 3 -12.21 -19.85 11.65
CA VAL A 3 -11.72 -18.57 11.11
C VAL A 3 -10.27 -18.73 10.68
N ALA A 4 -9.96 -18.47 9.41
CA ALA A 4 -8.57 -18.31 8.97
C ALA A 4 -8.12 -16.86 9.18
N VAL A 5 -7.03 -16.66 9.93
CA VAL A 5 -6.45 -15.33 10.17
C VAL A 5 -5.11 -15.25 9.46
N TYR A 6 -5.02 -14.42 8.42
CA TYR A 6 -3.81 -14.21 7.62
C TYR A 6 -2.95 -13.06 8.16
N SER A 7 -1.69 -13.04 7.69
CA SER A 7 -0.71 -12.00 8.02
C SER A 7 -0.60 -11.76 9.53
N ILE A 8 -0.62 -12.84 10.32
CA ILE A 8 -0.47 -12.72 11.77
C ILE A 8 1.00 -12.56 12.16
N HIS A 9 1.29 -11.49 12.88
CA HIS A 9 2.58 -11.31 13.52
C HIS A 9 2.60 -11.95 14.91
N LYS A 10 3.79 -12.41 15.36
CA LYS A 10 3.97 -13.11 16.65
C LYS A 10 3.43 -12.31 17.85
N PHE A 11 3.51 -10.98 17.81
CA PHE A 11 3.06 -10.11 18.89
C PHE A 11 1.52 -9.94 18.95
N GLU A 12 0.79 -10.22 17.87
CA GLU A 12 -0.67 -10.09 17.81
C GLU A 12 -1.40 -11.30 18.38
N LYS A 13 -0.71 -12.45 18.45
CA LYS A 13 -1.29 -13.74 18.80
C LYS A 13 -2.00 -13.70 20.15
N ASP A 14 -1.34 -13.18 21.18
CA ASP A 14 -1.92 -13.09 22.54
C ASP A 14 -3.16 -12.19 22.59
N TYR A 15 -3.20 -11.13 21.77
CA TYR A 15 -4.35 -10.23 21.68
C TYR A 15 -5.53 -10.88 20.95
N LEU A 16 -5.24 -11.60 19.85
CA LEU A 16 -6.24 -12.31 19.07
C LEU A 16 -6.80 -13.50 19.84
N GLU A 17 -5.97 -14.28 20.53
CA GLU A 17 -6.42 -15.37 21.39
C GLU A 17 -7.36 -14.86 22.49
N LYS A 18 -7.03 -13.73 23.12
CA LYS A 18 -7.92 -13.04 24.06
C LYS A 18 -9.21 -12.55 23.39
N ALA A 19 -9.14 -11.93 22.21
CA ALA A 19 -10.31 -11.41 21.51
C ALA A 19 -11.28 -12.52 21.08
N PHE A 20 -10.75 -13.67 20.66
CA PHE A 20 -11.54 -14.83 20.28
C PHE A 20 -12.05 -15.63 21.49
N SER A 21 -11.35 -15.61 22.64
CA SER A 21 -11.79 -16.18 23.94
C SER A 21 -12.42 -17.57 23.81
N GLY A 22 -11.90 -18.43 22.92
CA GLY A 22 -12.42 -19.79 22.68
C GLY A 22 -13.81 -19.87 21.99
N LYS A 23 -14.39 -18.75 21.55
CA LYS A 23 -15.71 -18.71 20.87
C LYS A 23 -15.65 -19.17 19.40
N HIS A 24 -14.44 -19.20 18.85
CA HIS A 24 -14.17 -19.54 17.46
C HIS A 24 -12.99 -20.51 17.40
N ASP A 25 -13.02 -21.43 16.44
CA ASP A 25 -11.84 -22.22 16.07
C ASP A 25 -10.99 -21.35 15.14
N VAL A 26 -9.73 -21.09 15.48
CA VAL A 26 -8.92 -20.09 14.78
C VAL A 26 -7.68 -20.74 14.17
N LYS A 27 -7.60 -20.68 12.85
CA LYS A 27 -6.43 -21.09 12.07
C LYS A 27 -5.55 -19.87 11.81
N TYR A 28 -4.44 -19.77 12.52
CA TYR A 28 -3.46 -18.71 12.37
C TYR A 28 -2.48 -19.00 11.23
N ILE A 29 -2.39 -18.10 10.26
CA ILE A 29 -1.58 -18.21 9.05
C ILE A 29 -0.63 -17.01 9.01
N GLY A 30 0.66 -17.26 9.21
CA GLY A 30 1.68 -16.19 9.23
C GLY A 30 1.96 -15.59 7.85
N SER A 31 1.61 -16.30 6.78
CA SER A 31 1.74 -15.81 5.42
C SER A 31 0.56 -14.89 5.04
N PRO A 32 0.76 -13.94 4.11
CA PRO A 32 -0.33 -13.15 3.56
C PRO A 32 -1.34 -13.98 2.81
N LEU A 33 -2.58 -13.49 2.69
CA LEU A 33 -3.53 -14.03 1.74
C LEU A 33 -3.05 -13.69 0.33
N SER A 34 -2.80 -14.72 -0.48
CA SER A 34 -2.41 -14.64 -1.87
C SER A 34 -3.06 -15.79 -2.63
N ILE A 35 -2.88 -15.85 -3.95
CA ILE A 35 -3.39 -16.96 -4.76
C ILE A 35 -2.89 -18.33 -4.26
N ASP A 36 -1.65 -18.40 -3.76
CA ASP A 36 -1.02 -19.64 -3.31
C ASP A 36 -1.46 -20.06 -1.90
N THR A 37 -1.79 -19.08 -1.06
CA THR A 37 -2.14 -19.32 0.35
C THR A 37 -3.64 -19.31 0.58
N ALA A 38 -4.45 -18.74 -0.30
CA ALA A 38 -5.91 -18.75 -0.22
C ALA A 38 -6.54 -20.15 -0.07
N PRO A 39 -6.00 -21.23 -0.67
CA PRO A 39 -6.47 -22.59 -0.41
C PRO A 39 -6.37 -23.01 1.07
N LEU A 40 -5.54 -22.36 1.88
CA LEU A 40 -5.43 -22.63 3.32
C LEU A 40 -6.72 -22.24 4.08
N THR A 41 -7.67 -21.56 3.44
CA THR A 41 -9.02 -21.30 3.98
C THR A 41 -9.95 -22.51 3.97
N GLN A 42 -9.50 -23.65 3.45
CA GLN A 42 -10.27 -24.89 3.44
C GLN A 42 -10.84 -25.20 4.83
N ASP A 43 -12.13 -25.53 4.85
CA ASP A 43 -12.96 -25.83 6.03
C ASP A 43 -13.18 -24.65 6.99
N CYS A 44 -12.81 -23.42 6.61
CA CYS A 44 -13.13 -22.22 7.37
C CYS A 44 -14.48 -21.62 6.95
N ASP A 45 -15.21 -21.08 7.92
CA ASP A 45 -16.46 -20.34 7.70
C ASP A 45 -16.20 -18.84 7.42
N ALA A 46 -15.07 -18.33 7.89
CA ALA A 46 -14.70 -16.92 7.81
C ALA A 46 -13.20 -16.73 7.58
N VAL A 47 -12.84 -15.60 6.96
CA VAL A 47 -11.46 -15.17 6.77
C VAL A 47 -11.27 -13.79 7.36
N SER A 48 -10.19 -13.63 8.13
CA SER A 48 -9.75 -12.37 8.67
C SER A 48 -8.43 -11.97 8.03
N ILE A 49 -8.46 -10.87 7.29
CA ILE A 49 -7.32 -10.36 6.51
C ILE A 49 -6.75 -9.08 7.12
N PHE A 50 -5.52 -8.76 6.76
CA PHE A 50 -4.84 -7.50 7.03
C PHE A 50 -4.72 -6.64 5.76
N VAL A 51 -4.40 -5.36 5.91
CA VAL A 51 -4.35 -4.42 4.77
C VAL A 51 -3.29 -4.74 3.70
N SER A 52 -2.30 -5.56 4.06
CA SER A 52 -1.24 -6.07 3.18
C SER A 52 -1.64 -7.31 2.37
N ASP A 53 -2.78 -7.93 2.68
CA ASP A 53 -3.27 -9.14 2.03
C ASP A 53 -3.87 -8.85 0.64
N ASP A 54 -3.79 -9.83 -0.26
CA ASP A 54 -4.39 -9.75 -1.59
C ASP A 54 -5.88 -10.12 -1.51
N ALA A 55 -6.73 -9.10 -1.46
CA ALA A 55 -8.19 -9.22 -1.51
C ALA A 55 -8.76 -8.99 -2.92
N SER A 56 -7.97 -9.23 -3.97
CA SER A 56 -8.48 -9.16 -5.35
C SER A 56 -9.47 -10.30 -5.64
N ASP A 57 -10.37 -10.07 -6.59
CA ASP A 57 -11.39 -11.04 -7.02
C ASP A 57 -10.85 -12.48 -7.27
N PRO A 58 -9.74 -12.71 -8.00
CA PRO A 58 -9.25 -14.07 -8.23
C PRO A 58 -8.80 -14.77 -6.95
N VAL A 59 -8.29 -14.03 -5.96
CA VAL A 59 -7.88 -14.59 -4.67
C VAL A 59 -9.10 -14.86 -3.79
N LEU A 60 -10.08 -13.94 -3.72
CA LEU A 60 -11.30 -14.10 -2.92
C LEU A 60 -12.26 -15.17 -3.46
N GLN A 61 -12.20 -15.50 -4.75
CA GLN A 61 -12.94 -16.63 -5.32
C GLN A 61 -12.54 -17.97 -4.71
N ILE A 62 -11.29 -18.15 -4.27
CA ILE A 62 -10.82 -19.42 -3.71
C ILE A 62 -11.49 -19.69 -2.34
N PRO A 63 -11.43 -18.79 -1.34
CA PRO A 63 -12.16 -18.97 -0.08
C PRO A 63 -13.67 -19.07 -0.29
N SER A 64 -14.23 -18.27 -1.20
CA SER A 64 -15.66 -18.31 -1.50
C SER A 64 -16.10 -19.70 -2.02
N LYS A 65 -15.34 -20.29 -2.94
CA LYS A 65 -15.57 -21.67 -3.43
C LYS A 65 -15.33 -22.73 -2.34
N ALA A 66 -14.43 -22.46 -1.41
CA ALA A 66 -14.17 -23.32 -0.25
C ALA A 66 -15.27 -23.22 0.84
N GLY A 67 -16.28 -22.37 0.65
CA GLY A 67 -17.43 -22.24 1.57
C GLY A 67 -17.31 -21.14 2.62
N VAL A 68 -16.30 -20.25 2.51
CA VAL A 68 -16.17 -19.08 3.38
C VAL A 68 -17.32 -18.10 3.11
N LYS A 69 -18.00 -17.70 4.18
CA LYS A 69 -19.21 -16.84 4.15
C LYS A 69 -18.93 -15.41 4.60
N PHE A 70 -17.84 -15.19 5.33
CA PHE A 70 -17.54 -13.92 5.97
C PHE A 70 -16.10 -13.50 5.72
N LEU A 71 -15.91 -12.25 5.32
CA LEU A 71 -14.61 -11.60 5.21
C LEU A 71 -14.55 -10.45 6.23
N ALA A 72 -13.51 -10.44 7.05
CA ALA A 72 -13.27 -9.40 8.05
C ALA A 72 -11.90 -8.75 7.82
N LEU A 73 -11.87 -7.44 7.63
CA LEU A 73 -10.62 -6.68 7.59
C LEU A 73 -10.23 -6.29 9.03
N ARG A 74 -9.02 -6.64 9.45
CA ARG A 74 -8.45 -6.20 10.73
C ARG A 74 -7.80 -4.84 10.55
N SER A 75 -8.27 -3.86 11.32
CA SER A 75 -7.65 -2.54 11.45
C SER A 75 -7.45 -2.21 12.92
N ALA A 76 -6.29 -1.70 13.30
CA ALA A 76 -6.06 -1.22 14.65
C ALA A 76 -6.82 0.10 14.87
N VAL A 77 -7.76 0.12 15.82
CA VAL A 77 -8.39 1.36 16.32
C VAL A 77 -8.06 1.48 17.80
N SER A 78 -7.42 2.58 18.19
CA SER A 78 -7.15 2.90 19.60
C SER A 78 -8.28 3.75 20.22
N ASN A 79 -8.93 3.18 21.24
CA ASN A 79 -9.66 3.75 22.40
C ASN A 79 -11.06 4.44 22.28
N THR A 80 -12.05 3.67 22.75
CA THR A 80 -13.20 3.89 23.68
C THR A 80 -14.19 5.07 23.68
N SER A 81 -14.04 6.20 23.00
CA SER A 81 -15.12 7.24 22.97
C SER A 81 -15.93 7.30 21.66
N ASP A 82 -15.43 6.67 20.59
CA ASP A 82 -15.99 6.84 19.24
C ASP A 82 -16.96 5.75 18.75
N LYS A 83 -17.24 4.72 19.58
CA LYS A 83 -18.09 3.59 19.18
C LYS A 83 -19.48 4.02 18.68
N MET A 84 -20.07 5.06 19.26
CA MET A 84 -21.44 5.50 18.93
C MET A 84 -21.49 6.39 17.67
N ASN A 85 -20.45 7.18 17.43
CA ASN A 85 -20.35 8.04 16.24
C ASN A 85 -19.90 7.24 15.02
N PHE A 86 -18.99 6.27 15.18
CA PHE A 86 -18.52 5.41 14.10
C PHE A 86 -19.63 4.54 13.49
N LEU A 87 -20.48 3.91 14.32
CA LEU A 87 -21.61 3.11 13.83
C LEU A 87 -22.69 3.98 13.15
N LYS A 88 -22.93 5.21 13.64
CA LYS A 88 -23.84 6.18 12.98
C LYS A 88 -23.26 6.71 11.67
N THR A 89 -21.95 6.91 11.59
CA THR A 89 -21.24 7.38 10.40
C THR A 89 -21.13 6.29 9.33
N ILE A 90 -20.80 5.05 9.69
CA ILE A 90 -20.83 3.90 8.76
C ILE A 90 -22.25 3.66 8.25
N ARG A 91 -23.26 3.71 9.13
CA ARG A 91 -24.66 3.53 8.71
C ARG A 91 -25.14 4.66 7.82
N LYS A 92 -24.71 5.92 8.04
CA LYS A 92 -24.94 7.06 7.12
C LYS A 92 -24.20 6.90 5.79
N ILE A 93 -22.94 6.48 5.80
CA ILE A 93 -22.15 6.26 4.57
C ILE A 93 -22.76 5.13 3.74
N ILE A 94 -23.15 4.01 4.37
CA ILE A 94 -23.81 2.89 3.69
C ILE A 94 -25.19 3.30 3.16
N LEU A 95 -25.99 4.08 3.92
CA LEU A 95 -27.29 4.58 3.42
C LEU A 95 -27.12 5.59 2.28
N ILE A 96 -26.14 6.49 2.34
CA ILE A 96 -25.82 7.44 1.27
C ILE A 96 -25.29 6.70 0.04
N PHE A 97 -24.49 5.63 0.22
CA PHE A 97 -24.03 4.78 -0.87
C PHE A 97 -25.18 3.98 -1.49
N LEU A 98 -26.11 3.45 -0.69
CA LEU A 98 -27.31 2.74 -1.18
C LEU A 98 -28.32 3.67 -1.88
N LEU A 99 -28.54 4.88 -1.36
CA LEU A 99 -29.40 5.90 -1.98
C LEU A 99 -28.76 6.48 -3.24
N ALA A 100 -27.45 6.68 -3.26
CA ALA A 100 -26.72 7.04 -4.47
C ALA A 100 -26.79 5.91 -5.51
N PHE A 101 -26.61 4.66 -5.10
CA PHE A 101 -26.67 3.49 -5.99
C PHE A 101 -28.07 3.24 -6.57
N MET A 102 -29.15 3.61 -5.87
CA MET A 102 -30.52 3.56 -6.41
C MET A 102 -30.90 4.76 -7.30
N LEU A 103 -30.21 5.91 -7.18
CA LEU A 103 -30.43 7.09 -8.04
C LEU A 103 -29.54 7.14 -9.27
N PHE A 104 -28.64 6.16 -9.45
CA PHE A 104 -27.91 5.97 -10.71
C PHE A 104 -28.61 4.91 -11.57
N PRO A 105 -29.46 5.28 -12.54
CA PRO A 105 -29.86 4.34 -13.57
C PRO A 105 -28.60 3.92 -14.32
N SER A 106 -28.25 2.64 -14.22
CA SER A 106 -27.25 1.94 -15.05
C SER A 106 -26.03 2.81 -15.41
N LEU A 107 -25.15 3.05 -14.44
CA LEU A 107 -23.80 3.51 -14.74
C LEU A 107 -23.16 2.45 -15.63
N SER A 108 -22.92 2.85 -16.87
CA SER A 108 -22.11 2.16 -17.87
C SER A 108 -20.93 1.48 -17.21
N LYS A 109 -20.59 0.28 -17.70
CA LYS A 109 -19.32 -0.39 -17.42
C LYS A 109 -18.17 0.62 -17.48
N ALA A 110 -17.75 1.17 -16.35
CA ALA A 110 -16.45 1.81 -16.22
C ALA A 110 -15.44 0.68 -16.03
N GLN A 111 -15.29 -0.14 -17.08
CA GLN A 111 -14.08 -0.89 -17.31
C GLN A 111 -13.01 0.18 -17.46
N ILE A 112 -12.02 0.26 -16.57
CA ILE A 112 -10.83 1.09 -16.81
C ILE A 112 -10.11 0.36 -17.96
N PRO A 113 -10.19 0.82 -19.22
CA PRO A 113 -9.42 0.21 -20.28
C PRO A 113 -8.02 0.79 -20.13
N GLY A 114 -7.02 -0.05 -19.91
CA GLY A 114 -5.65 0.42 -19.84
C GLY A 114 -4.67 -0.67 -19.47
N GLU A 115 -3.59 -0.79 -20.24
CA GLU A 115 -2.46 -1.64 -19.88
C GLU A 115 -1.83 -1.12 -18.58
N THR A 116 -1.99 -1.89 -17.50
CA THR A 116 -1.44 -1.55 -16.18
C THR A 116 -0.25 -2.45 -15.86
N TYR A 117 0.80 -1.84 -15.32
CA TYR A 117 1.98 -2.56 -14.86
C TYR A 117 2.09 -2.49 -13.33
N ARG A 118 2.37 -3.65 -12.73
CA ARG A 118 2.69 -3.81 -11.30
C ARG A 118 4.16 -4.18 -11.15
N THR A 119 4.82 -3.60 -10.14
CA THR A 119 6.24 -3.84 -9.89
C THR A 119 6.55 -5.26 -9.45
N ILE A 120 7.72 -5.73 -9.87
CA ILE A 120 8.31 -7.01 -9.42
C ILE A 120 9.47 -6.74 -8.45
N ASN A 121 10.26 -5.67 -8.65
CA ASN A 121 11.42 -5.28 -7.82
C ASN A 121 11.54 -3.75 -7.70
N GLY A 122 10.68 -3.11 -6.91
CA GLY A 122 10.78 -1.66 -6.68
C GLY A 122 11.72 -1.31 -5.55
N SER A 123 12.63 -0.37 -5.79
CA SER A 123 13.59 0.11 -4.80
C SER A 123 13.25 1.54 -4.37
N ILE A 124 13.37 1.79 -3.07
CA ILE A 124 13.22 3.10 -2.47
C ILE A 124 14.38 3.39 -1.54
N GLY A 125 14.86 4.63 -1.58
CA GLY A 125 15.77 5.23 -0.60
C GLY A 125 15.12 6.46 0.01
N ILE A 126 15.13 6.55 1.33
CA ILE A 126 14.66 7.72 2.09
C ILE A 126 15.87 8.28 2.82
N THR A 127 16.25 9.50 2.45
CA THR A 127 17.36 10.24 3.05
C THR A 127 16.80 11.21 4.09
N PHE A 128 17.34 11.13 5.29
CA PHE A 128 17.04 12.03 6.41
C PHE A 128 18.31 12.41 7.15
N VAL A 129 18.28 13.55 7.84
CA VAL A 129 19.40 14.02 8.66
C VAL A 129 19.01 13.90 10.13
N LEU A 130 19.87 13.25 10.93
CA LEU A 130 19.72 13.12 12.38
C LEU A 130 20.95 13.71 13.05
N LYS A 131 20.81 14.83 13.78
CA LYS A 131 21.93 15.51 14.48
C LYS A 131 23.18 15.64 13.61
N ASP A 132 23.03 16.25 12.44
CA ASP A 132 24.08 16.47 11.42
C ASP A 132 24.65 15.20 10.75
N THR A 133 24.10 14.03 11.06
CA THR A 133 24.43 12.76 10.38
C THR A 133 23.40 12.46 9.29
N VAL A 134 23.84 12.29 8.05
CA VAL A 134 22.99 11.80 6.96
C VAL A 134 22.76 10.31 7.13
N LEU A 135 21.50 9.91 7.17
CA LEU A 135 21.07 8.52 7.22
C LEU A 135 20.20 8.22 6.00
N ILE A 136 20.33 7.00 5.50
CA ILE A 136 19.57 6.52 4.34
C ILE A 136 18.87 5.23 4.74
N ALA A 137 17.55 5.26 4.80
CA ALA A 137 16.73 4.06 4.91
C ALA A 137 16.40 3.52 3.51
N LYS A 138 16.62 2.23 3.26
CA LYS A 138 16.38 1.59 1.97
C LYS A 138 15.39 0.43 2.09
N SER A 139 14.60 0.20 1.05
CA SER A 139 13.78 -1.00 0.89
C SER A 139 13.70 -1.40 -0.57
N ASN A 140 13.61 -2.71 -0.80
CA ASN A 140 13.33 -3.29 -2.12
C ASN A 140 11.91 -3.89 -2.20
N GLN A 141 11.07 -3.56 -1.21
CA GLN A 141 9.67 -4.01 -1.11
C GLN A 141 8.72 -2.84 -1.39
N LEU A 142 8.97 -2.13 -2.50
CA LEU A 142 8.12 -1.05 -2.99
C LEU A 142 7.12 -1.58 -4.03
N PHE A 143 5.84 -1.33 -3.79
CA PHE A 143 4.79 -1.62 -4.76
C PHE A 143 4.47 -0.36 -5.57
N VAL A 144 4.65 -0.42 -6.89
CA VAL A 144 4.15 0.61 -7.80
C VAL A 144 3.14 -0.02 -8.75
N PHE A 145 2.05 0.71 -8.99
CA PHE A 145 1.12 0.45 -10.07
C PHE A 145 1.17 1.68 -10.98
N LEU A 146 1.45 1.45 -12.25
CA LEU A 146 1.50 2.49 -13.27
C LEU A 146 0.60 2.10 -14.43
N ASN A 147 -0.40 2.93 -14.71
CA ASN A 147 -1.22 2.78 -15.91
C ASN A 147 -0.47 3.44 -17.09
N TYR A 148 -0.15 2.66 -18.12
CA TYR A 148 0.63 3.16 -19.24
C TYR A 148 -0.16 4.08 -20.16
N GLU A 149 -1.48 3.99 -20.18
CA GLU A 149 -2.34 4.84 -21.01
C GLU A 149 -2.76 6.13 -20.32
N THR A 150 -3.10 6.06 -19.03
CA THR A 150 -3.60 7.22 -18.28
C THR A 150 -2.48 7.96 -17.53
N SER A 151 -1.31 7.34 -17.40
CA SER A 151 -0.17 7.81 -16.60
C SER A 151 -0.48 8.01 -15.11
N GLU A 152 -1.55 7.38 -14.63
CA GLU A 152 -1.86 7.32 -13.20
C GLU A 152 -0.90 6.38 -12.49
N ILE A 153 -0.43 6.82 -11.32
CA ILE A 153 0.54 6.11 -10.51
C ILE A 153 0.03 5.94 -9.08
N LEU A 154 0.15 4.72 -8.57
CA LEU A 154 -0.08 4.37 -7.17
C LEU A 154 1.20 3.74 -6.62
N ILE A 155 1.73 4.28 -5.54
CA ILE A 155 2.91 3.76 -4.85
C ILE A 155 2.50 3.37 -3.43
N ARG A 156 2.86 2.17 -3.00
CA ARG A 156 2.67 1.69 -1.63
C ARG A 156 4.01 1.25 -1.04
N LEU A 157 4.29 1.70 0.16
CA LEU A 157 5.46 1.32 0.95
C LEU A 157 5.03 0.90 2.35
N ASP A 158 5.42 -0.29 2.77
CA ASP A 158 5.45 -0.67 4.18
C ASP A 158 6.77 -0.19 4.80
N LEU A 159 6.69 0.76 5.72
CA LEU A 159 7.85 1.37 6.37
C LEU A 159 8.65 0.38 7.23
N THR A 160 8.07 -0.75 7.65
CA THR A 160 8.78 -1.77 8.45
C THR A 160 9.82 -2.54 7.62
N THR A 161 9.73 -2.44 6.29
CA THR A 161 10.65 -3.06 5.34
C THR A 161 11.95 -2.26 5.18
N LEU A 162 11.99 -1.03 5.69
CA LEU A 162 13.14 -0.14 5.60
C LEU A 162 14.32 -0.63 6.44
N ARG A 163 15.52 -0.46 5.93
CA ARG A 163 16.79 -0.75 6.62
C ARG A 163 17.74 0.43 6.46
N THR A 164 18.33 0.85 7.57
CA THR A 164 19.30 1.95 7.63
C THR A 164 20.73 1.46 7.70
N GLY A 165 20.96 0.20 8.09
CA GLY A 165 22.28 -0.34 8.38
C GLY A 165 22.82 0.07 9.76
N VAL A 166 22.00 0.77 10.56
CA VAL A 166 22.33 1.16 11.93
C VAL A 166 21.52 0.29 12.89
N ASP A 167 22.18 -0.63 13.59
CA ASP A 167 21.54 -1.64 14.46
C ASP A 167 20.53 -1.06 15.46
N SER A 168 20.86 0.08 16.08
CA SER A 168 20.01 0.72 17.10
C SER A 168 18.72 1.28 16.51
N ILE A 169 18.72 1.65 15.23
CA ILE A 169 17.57 2.17 14.49
C ILE A 169 16.79 1.00 13.89
N ASP A 170 17.47 0.07 13.23
CA ASP A 170 16.86 -1.08 12.55
C ASP A 170 16.11 -2.00 13.52
N LYS A 171 16.53 -2.09 14.79
CA LYS A 171 15.78 -2.79 15.84
C LYS A 171 14.45 -2.13 16.21
N LYS A 172 14.29 -0.83 15.97
CA LYS A 172 13.06 -0.08 16.29
C LYS A 172 12.06 -0.07 15.14
N ILE A 173 12.52 -0.16 13.89
CA ILE A 173 11.69 -0.11 12.68
C ILE A 173 10.53 -1.13 12.67
N PRO A 174 10.68 -2.40 13.11
CA PRO A 174 9.58 -3.37 13.12
C PRO A 174 8.41 -3.01 14.05
N TYR A 175 8.62 -2.09 15.00
CA TYR A 175 7.60 -1.67 15.97
C TYR A 175 6.87 -0.38 15.54
N ILE A 176 7.13 0.12 14.34
CA ILE A 176 6.37 1.24 13.76
C ILE A 176 4.95 0.73 13.46
N ASN A 177 3.97 1.13 14.26
CA ASN A 177 2.56 0.80 14.05
C ASN A 177 1.96 1.64 12.90
N ASN A 178 0.96 1.10 12.20
CA ASN A 178 0.23 1.79 11.13
C ASN A 178 1.13 2.41 10.05
N CYS A 179 2.08 1.60 9.61
CA CYS A 179 3.30 1.93 8.89
C CYS A 179 3.19 1.91 7.36
N GLU A 180 1.98 2.01 6.79
CA GLU A 180 1.82 2.03 5.34
C GLU A 180 1.73 3.46 4.80
N TRP A 181 2.58 3.76 3.82
CA TRP A 181 2.48 4.96 3.00
C TRP A 181 1.89 4.63 1.64
N THR A 182 0.90 5.42 1.23
CA THR A 182 0.27 5.33 -0.09
C THR A 182 0.33 6.68 -0.81
N TYR A 183 1.03 6.74 -1.94
CA TYR A 183 0.99 7.88 -2.84
C TYR A 183 0.09 7.56 -4.04
N LYS A 184 -0.88 8.45 -4.32
CA LYS A 184 -1.72 8.38 -5.52
C LYS A 184 -1.54 9.66 -6.31
N GLY A 185 -1.10 9.55 -7.55
CA GLY A 185 -0.83 10.71 -8.40
C GLY A 185 -0.96 10.41 -9.88
N LYS A 186 -0.54 11.39 -10.68
CA LYS A 186 -0.49 11.27 -12.13
C LYS A 186 0.80 11.89 -12.66
N LEU A 187 1.49 11.17 -13.54
CA LEU A 187 2.67 11.70 -14.21
C LEU A 187 2.28 12.80 -15.20
N SER A 188 3.17 13.77 -15.41
CA SER A 188 2.96 14.93 -16.30
C SER A 188 3.02 14.60 -17.79
N ILE A 189 2.82 13.33 -18.15
CA ILE A 189 2.88 12.82 -19.51
C ILE A 189 1.53 12.20 -19.87
N PRO A 190 1.11 12.26 -21.14
CA PRO A 190 -0.18 11.74 -21.53
C PRO A 190 -0.24 10.21 -21.40
N TYR A 191 0.85 9.52 -21.73
CA TYR A 191 1.01 8.07 -21.65
C TYR A 191 2.48 7.72 -21.41
N VAL A 192 2.74 6.52 -20.89
CA VAL A 192 4.08 5.97 -20.64
C VAL A 192 4.59 5.30 -21.91
N ASN A 193 5.57 5.92 -22.55
CA ASN A 193 6.23 5.33 -23.71
C ASN A 193 7.31 4.33 -23.25
N THR A 194 7.20 3.07 -23.67
CA THR A 194 8.18 2.02 -23.41
C THR A 194 9.02 1.65 -24.64
N LYS A 195 8.82 2.34 -25.77
CA LYS A 195 9.68 2.19 -26.97
C LYS A 195 10.99 2.95 -26.78
N LYS A 196 11.95 2.77 -27.69
CA LYS A 196 13.24 3.47 -27.65
C LYS A 196 13.03 5.00 -27.65
N HIS A 197 13.47 5.65 -26.57
CA HIS A 197 13.45 7.10 -26.43
C HIS A 197 14.66 7.57 -25.59
N GLY A 198 15.05 8.83 -25.72
CA GLY A 198 16.00 9.47 -24.79
C GLY A 198 15.37 9.68 -23.41
N PRO A 199 16.14 10.05 -22.37
CA PRO A 199 15.59 10.31 -21.04
C PRO A 199 14.43 11.31 -21.07
N GLN A 200 13.23 10.86 -20.67
CA GLN A 200 12.02 11.67 -20.63
C GLN A 200 11.85 12.23 -19.22
N LYS A 201 11.96 13.55 -19.07
CA LYS A 201 11.69 14.20 -17.78
C LYS A 201 10.19 14.19 -17.49
N ILE A 202 9.85 13.90 -16.25
CA ILE A 202 8.47 13.87 -15.76
C ILE A 202 8.36 14.60 -14.43
N THR A 203 7.18 15.12 -14.15
CA THR A 203 6.74 15.45 -12.79
C THR A 203 5.54 14.58 -12.42
N THR A 204 5.23 14.49 -11.14
CA THR A 204 4.01 13.85 -10.66
C THR A 204 3.40 14.71 -9.59
N GLU A 205 2.08 14.88 -9.63
CA GLU A 205 1.31 15.56 -8.60
C GLU A 205 0.29 14.57 -8.05
N GLY A 206 0.10 14.58 -6.74
CA GLY A 206 -0.73 13.59 -6.08
C GLY A 206 -0.87 13.81 -4.59
N THR A 207 -1.46 12.82 -3.94
CA THR A 207 -1.69 12.81 -2.50
C THR A 207 -0.91 11.65 -1.89
N LEU A 208 -0.05 11.94 -0.91
CA LEU A 208 0.53 10.93 -0.02
C LEU A 208 -0.39 10.82 1.19
N SER A 209 -0.74 9.60 1.54
CA SER A 209 -1.56 9.27 2.70
C SER A 209 -0.82 8.26 3.57
N SER A 210 -0.94 8.45 4.86
CA SER A 210 -0.52 7.53 5.90
C SER A 210 -1.65 7.43 6.92
N PHE A 211 -1.43 6.64 7.98
CA PHE A 211 -2.39 6.60 9.08
C PHE A 211 -2.53 7.92 9.83
N SER A 212 -1.45 8.71 9.95
CA SER A 212 -1.46 9.98 10.69
C SER A 212 -2.03 11.15 9.89
N GLY A 213 -2.22 11.00 8.58
CA GLY A 213 -2.79 12.05 7.75
C GLY A 213 -2.47 11.90 6.26
N SER A 214 -2.97 12.86 5.48
CA SER A 214 -2.74 12.95 4.05
C SER A 214 -2.40 14.37 3.63
N GLY A 215 -1.49 14.51 2.68
CA GLY A 215 -1.09 15.81 2.13
C GLY A 215 -0.86 15.73 0.61
N LYS A 216 -0.72 16.88 -0.04
CA LYS A 216 -0.35 16.95 -1.46
C LYS A 216 1.16 16.84 -1.59
N PHE A 217 1.62 16.01 -2.53
CA PHE A 217 3.03 15.76 -2.77
C PHE A 217 3.33 15.75 -4.25
N ASN A 218 4.41 16.44 -4.57
CA ASN A 218 4.90 16.56 -5.93
C ASN A 218 6.27 15.91 -6.04
N GLY A 219 6.43 15.09 -7.06
CA GLY A 219 7.68 14.42 -7.40
C GLY A 219 8.20 14.92 -8.74
N LYS A 220 9.51 14.80 -8.94
CA LYS A 220 10.16 15.01 -10.24
C LYS A 220 10.96 13.76 -10.57
N GLY A 221 11.12 13.46 -11.85
CA GLY A 221 11.74 12.20 -12.22
C GLY A 221 12.08 12.09 -13.68
N THR A 222 12.50 10.88 -14.05
CA THR A 222 12.75 10.54 -15.45
C THR A 222 12.25 9.14 -15.77
N ILE A 223 11.86 8.93 -17.02
CA ILE A 223 11.73 7.60 -17.60
C ILE A 223 12.87 7.47 -18.60
N THR A 224 13.75 6.49 -18.37
CA THR A 224 14.92 6.27 -19.21
C THR A 224 14.85 4.87 -19.81
N HIS A 225 14.91 4.79 -21.13
CA HIS A 225 14.94 3.51 -21.83
C HIS A 225 16.25 2.77 -21.52
N ILE A 226 16.15 1.48 -21.22
CA ILE A 226 17.31 0.59 -21.05
C ILE A 226 17.22 -0.56 -22.03
N TYR A 227 18.36 -1.01 -22.56
CA TYR A 227 18.39 -2.11 -23.51
C TYR A 227 18.51 -3.45 -22.77
N GLY A 228 17.47 -4.29 -22.80
CA GLY A 228 17.60 -5.70 -22.41
C GLY A 228 16.30 -6.41 -22.01
N GLY A 229 16.11 -7.64 -22.49
CA GLY A 229 15.06 -8.56 -22.02
C GLY A 229 13.63 -8.00 -22.08
N ASP A 230 12.80 -8.36 -21.09
CA ASP A 230 11.43 -7.88 -20.96
C ASP A 230 11.33 -6.48 -20.33
N ILE A 231 12.42 -5.92 -19.81
CA ILE A 231 12.46 -4.58 -19.22
C ILE A 231 12.76 -3.56 -20.31
N SER A 232 11.90 -2.55 -20.44
CA SER A 232 12.07 -1.50 -21.44
C SER A 232 12.68 -0.22 -20.88
N CYS A 233 12.27 0.17 -19.68
CA CYS A 233 12.60 1.47 -19.12
C CYS A 233 12.85 1.37 -17.62
N VAL A 234 13.49 2.40 -17.07
CA VAL A 234 13.58 2.66 -15.64
C VAL A 234 12.90 3.98 -15.36
N LEU A 235 11.90 3.95 -14.48
CA LEU A 235 11.29 5.10 -13.85
C LEU A 235 12.12 5.47 -12.62
N SER A 236 12.61 6.71 -12.57
CA SER A 236 13.15 7.33 -11.37
C SER A 236 12.24 8.46 -10.92
N LEU A 237 11.95 8.52 -9.62
CA LEU A 237 11.18 9.60 -9.00
C LEU A 237 11.90 10.09 -7.74
N THR A 238 11.99 11.40 -7.58
CA THR A 238 12.49 12.07 -6.39
C THR A 238 11.38 12.95 -5.83
N PHE A 239 11.06 12.75 -4.56
CA PHE A 239 10.19 13.61 -3.77
C PHE A 239 11.05 14.34 -2.75
N LYS A 240 10.81 15.63 -2.60
CA LYS A 240 11.37 16.44 -1.50
C LYS A 240 10.20 16.95 -0.69
N MET A 241 10.24 16.75 0.61
CA MET A 241 9.15 17.16 1.48
C MET A 241 9.67 17.70 2.80
N ASN A 242 8.94 18.67 3.34
CA ASN A 242 9.04 19.09 4.72
C ASN A 242 7.97 18.33 5.52
N LEU A 243 8.39 17.61 6.56
CA LEU A 243 7.54 16.79 7.42
C LEU A 243 6.56 17.63 8.24
N VAL A 244 6.91 18.88 8.58
CA VAL A 244 6.04 19.80 9.33
C VAL A 244 4.88 20.25 8.44
N GLU A 245 5.19 20.70 7.22
CA GLU A 245 4.17 21.09 6.23
C GLU A 245 3.26 19.92 5.83
N ALA A 246 3.81 18.70 5.84
CA ALA A 246 3.07 17.48 5.59
C ALA A 246 2.14 17.04 6.75
N GLY A 247 2.26 17.65 7.94
CA GLY A 247 1.56 17.20 9.14
C GLY A 247 2.05 15.82 9.63
N LEU A 248 3.29 15.45 9.31
CA LEU A 248 3.89 14.16 9.63
C LEU A 248 5.02 14.27 10.68
N TYR A 249 5.26 15.45 11.24
CA TYR A 249 6.36 15.73 12.16
C TYR A 249 5.92 15.73 13.63
N GLU A 250 5.79 14.54 14.22
CA GLU A 250 5.33 14.36 15.60
C GLU A 250 6.21 13.41 16.44
N GLY A 251 6.15 13.56 17.77
CA GLY A 251 6.83 12.67 18.72
C GLY A 251 8.34 12.59 18.52
N ASP A 252 8.88 11.37 18.45
CA ASP A 252 10.30 11.07 18.27
C ASP A 252 10.87 11.60 16.95
N LEU A 253 10.02 11.93 15.96
CA LEU A 253 10.44 12.51 14.68
C LEU A 253 11.04 13.90 14.84
N LYS A 254 10.79 14.61 15.95
CA LYS A 254 11.39 15.92 16.25
C LYS A 254 12.91 15.91 16.38
N SER A 255 13.51 14.74 16.52
CA SER A 255 14.96 14.59 16.55
C SER A 255 15.60 14.62 15.15
N PHE A 256 14.82 14.44 14.09
CA PHE A 256 15.25 14.43 12.70
C PHE A 256 15.08 15.80 12.06
N ASN A 257 15.81 16.08 10.98
CA ASN A 257 15.55 17.26 10.16
C ASN A 257 14.15 17.16 9.54
N GLU A 258 13.48 18.30 9.47
CA GLU A 258 12.14 18.41 8.90
C GLU A 258 12.11 18.08 7.40
N ASN A 259 13.22 18.28 6.69
CA ASN A 259 13.30 18.00 5.27
C ASN A 259 13.82 16.58 5.02
N ILE A 260 13.04 15.82 4.24
CA ILE A 260 13.45 14.50 3.77
C ILE A 260 13.42 14.44 2.24
N GLN A 261 14.27 13.58 1.69
CA GLN A 261 14.27 13.25 0.27
C GLN A 261 13.95 11.76 0.10
N ILE A 262 13.03 11.46 -0.81
CA ILE A 262 12.64 10.09 -1.14
C ILE A 262 12.98 9.88 -2.60
N ASP A 263 13.83 8.90 -2.88
CA ASP A 263 14.23 8.50 -4.21
C ASP A 263 13.72 7.09 -4.51
N ILE A 264 13.08 6.92 -5.65
CA ILE A 264 12.46 5.67 -6.10
C ILE A 264 13.09 5.28 -7.43
N TRP A 265 13.41 4.00 -7.57
CA TRP A 265 13.82 3.39 -8.83
C TRP A 265 12.96 2.19 -9.13
N GLN A 266 12.38 2.18 -10.33
CA GLN A 266 11.45 1.15 -10.76
C GLN A 266 11.68 0.73 -12.22
N SER A 267 11.94 -0.55 -12.45
CA SER A 267 11.94 -1.14 -13.79
C SER A 267 10.53 -1.25 -14.37
N LEU A 268 10.35 -0.84 -15.62
CA LEU A 268 9.12 -0.92 -16.40
C LEU A 268 9.27 -1.98 -17.50
N LEU A 269 8.24 -2.79 -17.71
CA LEU A 269 8.27 -3.83 -18.74
C LEU A 269 7.92 -3.28 -20.11
N LYS A 270 8.41 -3.98 -21.14
CA LYS A 270 7.99 -3.79 -22.52
C LYS A 270 6.49 -3.99 -22.62
N ARG A 271 5.88 -3.08 -23.34
CA ARG A 271 4.50 -3.23 -23.78
C ARG A 271 4.47 -4.32 -24.86
N LEU A 272 3.68 -5.38 -24.64
CA LEU A 272 3.63 -6.53 -25.55
C LEU A 272 2.89 -6.25 -26.86
N ASN A 273 2.06 -5.20 -26.92
CA ASN A 273 1.35 -4.79 -28.13
C ASN A 273 1.43 -3.26 -28.34
N GLY A 274 2.29 -2.81 -29.25
CA GLY A 274 2.35 -1.42 -29.70
C GLY A 274 3.34 -1.19 -30.82
#